data_AF-A0A558C2Z0-F1
#
_entry.id   AF-A0A558C2Z0-F1
#
_cell.length_a   1.000
_cell.length_b   1.000
_cell.length_c   1.000
_cell.angle_alpha   90.00
_cell.angle_beta   90.00
_cell.angle_gamma   90.00
#
_symmetry.space_group_name_H-M   'P 1'
#
loop_
_entity.id
_entity.type
_entity.pdbx_description
1 polymer ?
#
loop_
_entity_poly.entity_id
_entity_poly.type
_entity_poly.pdbx_seq_one_letter_code
_entity_poly.pdbx_strand_id
1 'polypeptide(L)'
;MKRIFLLLLIGSYLGFGPSATARPLAARPTYFELKVYHLKTARQVAVVDSFLQHQYVPQLHAAGVGTVGVFKAIGNDTAVDKRIYVFTPFASLSQWEKLRQTTAPKLLAAGGSFENAPYNNPAYGRLETIFLKAFDEMTALTAPKLTAPKAERVYELRSYEGASEKIFRNKMQMFNAGGEIKLFNRLGFNGIFYGEVLFGAKMPNLMYMTSFANKADREAHWKAFGADPEWKRLSALPEYQNNVSHIDITFLQPANYSDL
;
A
#
# COMPACT_ATOMS: atom_id res chain seq x y z
N MET A 1 38.90 -78.97 10.73
CA MET A 1 39.16 -77.68 11.42
C MET A 1 39.51 -76.62 10.39
N LYS A 2 39.18 -75.35 10.68
CA LYS A 2 39.24 -74.13 9.85
C LYS A 2 38.02 -73.87 8.96
N ARG A 3 36.98 -73.28 9.58
CA ARG A 3 35.92 -72.53 8.90
C ARG A 3 36.41 -71.09 8.72
N ILE A 4 36.34 -70.59 7.48
CA ILE A 4 36.70 -69.23 7.09
C ILE A 4 35.50 -68.31 7.42
N PHE A 5 35.74 -67.26 8.20
CA PHE A 5 34.78 -66.19 8.47
C PHE A 5 34.92 -65.13 7.37
N LEU A 6 33.84 -64.85 6.63
CA LEU A 6 33.74 -63.75 5.69
C LEU A 6 33.19 -62.52 6.43
N LEU A 7 34.03 -61.50 6.64
CA LEU A 7 33.64 -60.20 7.18
C LEU A 7 32.96 -59.37 6.09
N LEU A 8 31.68 -59.05 6.27
CA LEU A 8 30.95 -58.06 5.47
C LEU A 8 31.13 -56.67 6.09
N LEU A 9 31.91 -55.83 5.41
CA LEU A 9 32.04 -54.40 5.69
C LEU A 9 30.82 -53.68 5.12
N ILE A 10 29.95 -53.18 6.01
CA ILE A 10 28.85 -52.27 5.64
C ILE A 10 29.41 -50.85 5.68
N GLY A 11 29.70 -50.29 4.50
CA GLY A 11 30.05 -48.87 4.35
C GLY A 11 28.79 -48.00 4.43
N SER A 12 28.68 -47.20 5.50
CA SER A 12 27.64 -46.18 5.66
C SER A 12 27.96 -44.97 4.78
N TYR A 13 27.25 -44.85 3.65
CA TYR A 13 27.21 -43.62 2.85
C TYR A 13 26.39 -42.55 3.58
N LEU A 14 27.07 -41.59 4.23
CA LEU A 14 26.45 -40.32 4.63
C LEU A 14 26.31 -39.45 3.39
N GLY A 15 25.12 -39.48 2.77
CA GLY A 15 24.76 -38.59 1.69
C GLY A 15 24.58 -37.15 2.22
N PHE A 16 25.52 -36.27 1.89
CA PHE A 16 25.30 -34.82 1.95
C PHE A 16 24.30 -34.43 0.86
N GLY A 17 23.02 -34.38 1.21
CA GLY A 17 22.01 -33.74 0.36
C GLY A 17 22.27 -32.23 0.29
N PRO A 18 21.97 -31.55 -0.83
CA PRO A 18 22.11 -30.11 -0.93
C PRO A 18 21.22 -29.45 0.13
N SER A 19 21.86 -28.69 1.04
CA SER A 19 21.16 -27.84 1.99
C SER A 19 20.22 -26.92 1.23
N ALA A 20 18.91 -27.13 1.37
CA ALA A 20 17.92 -26.17 0.92
C ALA A 20 18.20 -24.85 1.63
N THR A 21 18.74 -23.88 0.90
CA THR A 21 18.89 -22.52 1.38
C THR A 21 17.49 -22.00 1.70
N ALA A 22 17.20 -21.85 2.99
CA ALA A 22 15.97 -21.24 3.45
C ALA A 22 15.85 -19.87 2.78
N ARG A 23 14.87 -19.71 1.88
CA ARG A 23 14.56 -18.43 1.27
C ARG A 23 14.17 -17.48 2.41
N PRO A 24 14.86 -16.33 2.60
CA PRO A 24 14.46 -15.38 3.63
C PRO A 24 12.99 -15.02 3.40
N LEU A 25 12.19 -15.04 4.47
CA LEU A 25 10.83 -14.53 4.41
C LEU A 25 10.88 -13.09 3.90
N ALA A 26 10.02 -12.75 2.94
CA ALA A 26 9.94 -11.39 2.43
C ALA A 26 9.71 -10.43 3.61
N ALA A 27 10.59 -9.44 3.74
CA ALA A 27 10.52 -8.50 4.85
C ALA A 27 9.17 -7.77 4.81
N ARG A 28 8.46 -7.78 5.94
CA ARG A 28 7.23 -7.02 6.14
C ARG A 28 7.49 -5.54 5.80
N PRO A 29 6.67 -4.90 4.96
CA PRO A 29 6.76 -3.46 4.77
C PRO A 29 6.48 -2.71 6.07
N THR A 30 7.38 -1.80 6.42
CA THR A 30 7.33 -1.00 7.65
C THR A 30 6.89 0.43 7.37
N TYR A 31 7.17 0.94 6.17
CA TYR A 31 6.88 2.31 5.77
C TYR A 31 6.20 2.37 4.41
N PHE A 32 5.43 3.42 4.19
CA PHE A 32 4.76 3.70 2.93
C PHE A 32 5.01 5.14 2.52
N GLU A 33 5.22 5.37 1.23
CA GLU A 33 5.14 6.69 0.61
C GLU A 33 3.91 6.73 -0.29
N LEU A 34 3.04 7.70 -0.06
CA LEU A 34 1.91 8.01 -0.92
C LEU A 34 2.15 9.37 -1.57
N LYS A 35 2.40 9.37 -2.87
CA LYS A 35 2.46 10.60 -3.68
C LYS A 35 1.10 10.91 -4.26
N VAL A 36 0.73 12.19 -4.27
CA VAL A 36 -0.49 12.68 -4.92
C VAL A 36 -0.12 13.79 -5.90
N TYR A 37 -0.37 13.54 -7.18
CA TYR A 37 -0.25 14.55 -8.22
C TYR A 37 -1.58 15.25 -8.40
N HIS A 38 -1.59 16.57 -8.22
CA HIS A 38 -2.73 17.45 -8.48
C HIS A 38 -2.62 18.05 -9.87
N LEU A 39 -3.67 17.88 -10.68
CA LEU A 39 -3.68 18.13 -12.11
C LEU A 39 -4.97 18.87 -12.49
N LYS A 40 -4.90 19.73 -13.50
CA LYS A 40 -6.02 20.52 -13.98
C LYS A 40 -6.51 20.08 -15.35
N THR A 41 -5.62 19.57 -16.20
CA THR A 41 -5.92 19.33 -17.63
C THR A 41 -5.67 17.88 -18.04
N ALA A 42 -6.33 17.45 -19.12
CA ALA A 42 -6.11 16.13 -19.72
C ALA A 42 -4.65 15.96 -20.20
N ARG A 43 -4.00 17.04 -20.66
CA ARG A 43 -2.57 17.04 -21.00
C ARG A 43 -1.71 16.67 -19.79
N GLN A 44 -1.96 17.30 -18.64
CA GLN A 44 -1.21 17.02 -17.42
C GLN A 44 -1.40 15.56 -16.97
N VAL A 45 -2.64 15.05 -17.05
CA VAL A 45 -2.91 13.62 -16.82
C VAL A 45 -2.08 12.76 -17.75
N ALA A 46 -2.09 13.01 -19.06
CA ALA A 46 -1.33 12.20 -20.02
C ALA A 46 0.19 12.26 -19.80
N VAL A 47 0.75 13.44 -19.51
CA VAL A 47 2.19 13.60 -19.25
C VAL A 47 2.63 12.85 -18.01
N VAL A 48 1.89 13.00 -16.89
CA VAL A 48 2.21 12.31 -15.64
C VAL A 48 2.01 10.79 -15.80
N ASP A 49 0.92 10.36 -16.41
CA ASP A 49 0.62 8.93 -16.63
C ASP A 49 1.70 8.25 -17.49
N SER A 50 2.13 8.92 -18.57
CA SER A 50 3.22 8.44 -19.43
C SER A 50 4.55 8.33 -18.67
N PHE A 51 4.91 9.34 -17.87
CA PHE A 51 6.12 9.30 -17.06
C PHE A 51 6.06 8.16 -16.04
N LEU A 52 4.93 8.02 -15.35
CA LEU A 52 4.75 6.97 -14.35
C LEU A 52 4.85 5.56 -14.96
N GLN A 53 4.17 5.34 -16.08
CA GLN A 53 4.13 4.05 -16.76
C GLN A 53 5.48 3.65 -17.36
N HIS A 54 6.16 4.58 -18.03
CA HIS A 54 7.31 4.23 -18.87
C HIS A 54 8.67 4.50 -18.22
N GLN A 55 8.73 5.35 -17.18
CA GLN A 55 9.98 5.72 -16.53
C GLN A 55 9.95 5.40 -15.03
N TYR A 56 8.97 5.92 -14.29
CA TYR A 56 8.94 5.84 -12.83
C TYR A 56 8.82 4.40 -12.31
N VAL A 57 7.73 3.71 -12.65
CA VAL A 57 7.46 2.35 -12.16
C VAL A 57 8.57 1.37 -12.59
N PRO A 58 9.00 1.33 -13.87
CA PRO A 58 10.11 0.48 -14.29
C PRO A 58 11.42 0.75 -13.54
N GLN A 59 11.74 2.02 -13.26
CA GLN A 59 12.96 2.38 -12.54
C GLN A 59 12.91 1.97 -11.06
N LEU A 60 11.73 2.01 -10.44
CA LEU A 60 11.51 1.50 -9.08
C LEU A 60 11.63 -0.03 -9.02
N HIS A 61 11.03 -0.72 -10.00
CA HIS A 61 11.16 -2.17 -10.17
C HIS A 61 12.63 -2.59 -10.34
N ALA A 62 13.36 -1.91 -11.22
CA ALA A 62 14.79 -2.16 -11.44
C ALA A 62 15.66 -1.91 -10.18
N ALA A 63 15.18 -1.09 -9.25
CA ALA A 63 15.83 -0.82 -7.98
C ALA A 63 15.32 -1.72 -6.84
N GLY A 64 14.52 -2.75 -7.14
CA GLY A 64 14.11 -3.80 -6.21
C GLY A 64 12.78 -3.57 -5.49
N VAL A 65 11.98 -2.57 -5.90
CA VAL A 65 10.61 -2.40 -5.40
C VAL A 65 9.67 -3.23 -6.27
N GLY A 66 9.25 -4.40 -5.82
CA GLY A 66 8.41 -5.30 -6.62
C GLY A 66 6.92 -4.96 -6.69
N THR A 67 6.47 -3.93 -5.98
CA THR A 67 5.05 -3.55 -5.96
C THR A 67 4.92 -2.03 -5.85
N VAL A 68 4.32 -1.43 -6.88
CA VAL A 68 3.98 0.00 -6.93
C VAL A 68 2.51 0.12 -7.33
N GLY A 69 1.71 0.73 -6.46
CA GLY A 69 0.31 1.02 -6.77
C GLY A 69 0.19 2.35 -7.48
N VAL A 70 -0.52 2.40 -8.61
CA VAL A 70 -0.83 3.65 -9.30
C VAL A 70 -2.33 3.76 -9.53
N PHE A 71 -2.95 4.82 -9.02
CA PHE A 71 -4.39 4.95 -9.02
C PHE A 71 -4.85 6.33 -9.49
N LYS A 72 -6.04 6.39 -10.07
CA LYS A 72 -6.72 7.63 -10.45
C LYS A 72 -8.02 7.74 -9.66
N ALA A 73 -8.42 8.95 -9.27
CA ALA A 73 -9.73 9.14 -8.65
C ALA A 73 -10.86 8.73 -9.61
N ILE A 74 -11.90 8.08 -9.11
CA ILE A 74 -13.09 7.80 -9.93
C ILE A 74 -13.77 9.14 -10.28
N GLY A 75 -14.11 9.34 -11.56
CA GLY A 75 -14.62 10.64 -12.07
C GLY A 75 -13.53 11.69 -12.32
N ASN A 76 -12.26 11.27 -12.46
CA ASN A 76 -11.13 12.18 -12.67
C ASN A 76 -11.28 13.06 -13.93
N ASP A 77 -11.94 12.55 -14.96
CA ASP A 77 -12.16 13.21 -16.25
C ASP A 77 -13.00 14.49 -16.12
N THR A 78 -13.95 14.52 -15.20
CA THR A 78 -14.80 15.68 -14.92
C THR A 78 -14.36 16.51 -13.70
N ALA A 79 -13.39 16.03 -12.90
CA ALA A 79 -12.92 16.73 -11.71
C ALA A 79 -12.16 18.03 -12.03
N VAL A 80 -12.34 19.06 -11.18
CA VAL A 80 -11.56 20.31 -11.22
C VAL A 80 -10.12 20.08 -10.76
N ASP A 81 -9.96 19.33 -9.67
CA ASP A 81 -8.67 18.83 -9.19
C ASP A 81 -8.57 17.35 -9.51
N LYS A 82 -7.94 17.04 -10.63
CA LYS A 82 -7.70 15.67 -11.07
C LYS A 82 -6.50 15.11 -10.31
N ARG A 83 -6.60 13.87 -9.83
CA ARG A 83 -5.57 13.26 -8.98
C ARG A 83 -5.05 11.95 -9.53
N ILE A 84 -3.73 11.77 -9.45
CA ILE A 84 -3.05 10.48 -9.61
C ILE A 84 -2.30 10.19 -8.32
N TYR A 85 -2.51 8.99 -7.77
CA TYR A 85 -1.93 8.51 -6.53
C TYR A 85 -0.88 7.46 -6.84
N VAL A 86 0.28 7.54 -6.20
CA VAL A 86 1.34 6.54 -6.32
C VAL A 86 1.72 6.04 -4.93
N PHE A 87 1.50 4.75 -4.69
CA PHE A 87 1.78 4.08 -3.43
C PHE A 87 3.03 3.21 -3.56
N THR A 88 4.01 3.45 -2.69
CA THR A 88 5.27 2.70 -2.66
C THR A 88 5.55 2.16 -1.25
N PRO A 89 5.70 0.85 -1.06
CA PRO A 89 6.04 0.23 0.22
C PRO A 89 7.57 0.10 0.41
N PHE A 90 8.02 0.21 1.65
CA PHE A 90 9.41 0.06 2.05
C PHE A 90 9.54 -0.80 3.31
N ALA A 91 10.54 -1.68 3.34
CA ALA A 91 10.92 -2.45 4.52
C ALA A 91 11.59 -1.56 5.59
N SER A 92 12.28 -0.48 5.19
CA SER A 92 12.98 0.43 6.11
C SER A 92 13.17 1.84 5.55
N LEU A 93 13.47 2.81 6.42
CA LEU A 93 13.87 4.18 6.01
C LEU A 93 15.14 4.17 5.16
N SER A 94 16.12 3.32 5.49
CA SER A 94 17.35 3.20 4.70
C SER A 94 17.08 2.68 3.28
N GLN A 95 16.10 1.79 3.10
CA GLN A 95 15.67 1.38 1.76
C GLN A 95 15.06 2.54 1.00
N TRP A 96 14.16 3.31 1.63
CA TRP A 96 13.55 4.50 1.03
C TRP A 96 14.61 5.53 0.60
N GLU A 97 15.55 5.84 1.48
CA GLU A 97 16.62 6.81 1.21
C GLU A 97 17.52 6.33 0.05
N LYS A 98 17.99 5.07 0.11
CA LYS A 98 18.81 4.47 -0.96
C LYS A 98 18.06 4.45 -2.29
N LEU A 99 16.78 4.10 -2.29
CA LEU A 99 15.96 4.11 -3.50
C LEU A 99 15.93 5.51 -4.11
N ARG A 100 15.66 6.54 -3.31
CA ARG A 100 15.63 7.93 -3.80
C ARG A 100 16.97 8.37 -4.36
N GLN A 101 18.06 8.12 -3.65
CA GLN A 101 19.42 8.47 -4.11
C GLN A 101 19.77 7.80 -5.44
N THR A 102 19.39 6.53 -5.61
CA THR A 102 19.75 5.73 -6.79
C THR A 102 18.85 5.99 -8.00
N THR A 103 17.57 6.33 -7.79
CA THR A 103 16.58 6.50 -8.86
C THR A 103 16.40 7.95 -9.28
N ALA A 104 16.54 8.94 -8.38
CA ALA A 104 16.26 10.33 -8.70
C ALA A 104 17.08 10.88 -9.88
N PRO A 105 18.42 10.67 -9.97
CA PRO A 105 19.18 11.15 -11.13
C PRO A 105 18.75 10.49 -12.44
N LYS A 106 18.39 9.20 -12.40
CA LYS A 106 17.94 8.45 -13.58
C LYS A 106 16.58 8.94 -14.06
N LEU A 107 15.65 9.16 -13.13
CA LEU A 107 14.32 9.70 -13.42
C LEU A 107 14.40 11.13 -13.94
N LEU A 108 15.27 11.96 -13.38
CA LEU A 108 15.51 13.32 -13.85
C LEU A 108 16.01 13.32 -15.31
N ALA A 109 16.97 12.46 -15.63
CA ALA A 109 17.52 12.37 -16.98
C ALA A 109 16.52 11.79 -18.00
N ALA A 110 15.74 10.78 -17.60
CA ALA A 110 14.80 10.07 -18.47
C ALA A 110 13.40 10.71 -18.52
N GLY A 111 13.13 11.71 -17.69
CA GLY A 111 11.78 12.21 -17.45
C GLY A 111 11.17 13.07 -18.56
N GLY A 112 11.91 13.38 -19.63
CA GLY A 112 11.38 13.94 -20.87
C GLY A 112 10.47 15.16 -20.63
N SER A 113 9.25 15.14 -21.18
CA SER A 113 8.28 16.23 -21.04
C SER A 113 7.73 16.42 -19.62
N PHE A 114 7.88 15.44 -18.72
CA PHE A 114 7.49 15.58 -17.33
C PHE A 114 8.48 16.47 -16.57
N GLU A 115 9.79 16.19 -16.67
CA GLU A 115 10.84 16.96 -15.98
C GLU A 115 11.13 18.29 -16.68
N ASN A 116 11.07 18.32 -18.01
CA ASN A 116 11.40 19.51 -18.81
C ASN A 116 10.16 20.34 -19.18
N ALA A 117 9.09 20.26 -18.40
CA ALA A 117 7.89 21.07 -18.63
C ALA A 117 8.20 22.57 -18.42
N PRO A 118 7.80 23.47 -19.32
CA PRO A 118 8.08 24.89 -19.16
C PRO A 118 7.24 25.47 -18.01
N TYR A 119 7.73 26.55 -17.39
CA TYR A 119 7.12 27.16 -16.19
C TYR A 119 5.64 27.54 -16.38
N ASN A 120 5.25 27.93 -17.60
CA ASN A 120 3.89 28.33 -17.97
C ASN A 120 3.03 27.18 -18.51
N ASN A 121 3.57 25.97 -18.63
CA ASN A 121 2.85 24.78 -19.06
C ASN A 121 3.30 23.53 -18.26
N PRO A 122 3.22 23.56 -16.92
CA PRO A 122 3.83 22.58 -16.03
C PRO A 122 3.19 21.18 -16.19
N ALA A 123 3.96 20.13 -15.92
CA ALA A 123 3.50 18.74 -15.97
C ALA A 123 2.40 18.43 -14.95
N TYR A 124 2.45 19.08 -13.79
CA TYR A 124 1.45 18.97 -12.72
C TYR A 124 1.32 20.32 -11.99
N GLY A 125 0.20 20.53 -11.30
CA GLY A 125 -0.01 21.72 -10.46
C GLY A 125 0.71 21.62 -9.12
N ARG A 126 0.64 20.45 -8.48
CA ARG A 126 1.34 20.17 -7.22
C ARG A 126 1.64 18.68 -7.08
N LEU A 127 2.74 18.37 -6.40
CA LEU A 127 3.06 17.04 -5.89
C LEU A 127 3.01 17.10 -4.37
N GLU A 128 2.13 16.30 -3.77
CA GLU A 128 2.09 16.02 -2.34
C GLU A 128 2.82 14.69 -2.08
N THR A 129 3.50 14.58 -0.94
CA THR A 129 4.09 13.31 -0.48
C THR A 129 3.72 13.12 0.98
N ILE A 130 3.03 12.01 1.26
CA ILE A 130 2.61 11.60 2.60
C ILE A 130 3.43 10.37 2.94
N PHE A 131 4.07 10.39 4.11
CA PHE A 131 4.88 9.27 4.58
C PHE A 131 4.25 8.64 5.80
N LEU A 132 4.11 7.32 5.77
CA LEU A 132 3.38 6.56 6.77
C LEU A 132 4.21 5.43 7.35
N LYS A 133 3.94 5.10 8.61
CA LYS A 133 4.41 3.88 9.26
C LYS A 133 3.29 2.86 9.31
N ALA A 134 3.58 1.62 8.92
CA ALA A 134 2.62 0.53 8.99
C ALA A 134 2.17 0.28 10.44
N PHE A 135 0.88 -0.01 10.60
CA PHE A 135 0.30 -0.45 11.86
C PHE A 135 0.81 -1.81 12.28
N ASP A 136 1.01 -2.04 13.58
CA ASP A 136 1.68 -3.24 14.13
C ASP A 136 0.98 -4.54 13.73
N GLU A 137 -0.35 -4.56 13.63
CA GLU A 137 -1.14 -5.72 13.20
C GLU A 137 -1.16 -5.94 11.67
N MET A 138 -0.60 -5.03 10.87
CA MET A 138 -0.43 -5.24 9.43
C MET A 138 0.78 -6.14 9.17
N THR A 139 0.56 -7.45 9.12
CA THR A 139 1.65 -8.45 9.03
C THR A 139 2.30 -8.55 7.65
N ALA A 140 1.62 -8.14 6.57
CA ALA A 140 2.15 -8.12 5.21
C ALA A 140 1.41 -7.11 4.32
N LEU A 141 2.07 -6.67 3.24
CA LEU A 141 1.38 -6.06 2.11
C LEU A 141 0.65 -7.17 1.35
N THR A 142 -0.66 -7.03 1.17
CA THR A 142 -1.47 -8.04 0.49
C THR A 142 -2.02 -7.45 -0.79
N ALA A 143 -1.66 -8.04 -1.94
CA ALA A 143 -2.32 -7.71 -3.19
C ALA A 143 -3.80 -8.12 -3.12
N PRO A 144 -4.73 -7.35 -3.71
CA PRO A 144 -6.15 -7.69 -3.69
C PRO A 144 -6.41 -9.08 -4.28
N LYS A 145 -7.13 -9.92 -3.55
CA LYS A 145 -7.58 -11.24 -4.04
C LYS A 145 -8.88 -11.11 -4.86
N LEU A 146 -8.90 -10.13 -5.76
CA LEU A 146 -10.07 -9.80 -6.56
C LEU A 146 -9.95 -10.43 -7.96
N THR A 147 -11.02 -11.10 -8.40
CA THR A 147 -11.11 -11.70 -9.74
C THR A 147 -11.70 -10.74 -10.78
N ALA A 148 -12.37 -9.67 -10.34
CA ALA A 148 -12.95 -8.66 -11.21
C ALA A 148 -11.86 -7.97 -12.07
N PRO A 149 -12.19 -7.52 -13.30
CA PRO A 149 -11.31 -6.72 -14.14
C PRO A 149 -10.81 -5.48 -13.41
N LYS A 150 -9.54 -5.06 -13.62
CA LYS A 150 -8.97 -3.85 -12.98
C LYS A 150 -9.85 -2.61 -13.17
N ALA A 151 -10.48 -2.48 -14.33
CA ALA A 151 -11.36 -1.38 -14.66
C ALA A 151 -12.67 -1.35 -13.84
N GLU A 152 -13.07 -2.44 -13.19
CA GLU A 152 -14.27 -2.47 -12.35
C GLU A 152 -13.95 -2.30 -10.87
N ARG A 153 -12.71 -2.61 -10.47
CA ARG A 153 -12.27 -2.57 -9.07
C ARG A 153 -12.36 -1.17 -8.50
N VAL A 154 -12.77 -1.11 -7.24
CA VAL A 154 -12.81 0.12 -6.45
C VAL A 154 -11.83 0.00 -5.30
N TYR A 155 -10.90 0.95 -5.21
CA TYR A 155 -10.01 1.12 -4.08
C TYR A 155 -10.53 2.30 -3.26
N GLU A 156 -10.67 2.10 -1.95
CA GLU A 156 -11.18 3.12 -1.05
C GLU A 156 -10.06 3.55 -0.11
N LEU A 157 -9.50 4.73 -0.37
CA LEU A 157 -8.49 5.38 0.46
C LEU A 157 -9.18 6.26 1.49
N ARG A 158 -8.90 6.03 2.76
CA ARG A 158 -9.51 6.77 3.88
C ARG A 158 -8.42 7.44 4.71
N SER A 159 -8.66 8.69 5.12
CA SER A 159 -7.83 9.44 6.05
C SER A 159 -8.68 9.84 7.25
N TYR A 160 -8.30 9.40 8.44
CA TYR A 160 -9.01 9.68 9.69
C TYR A 160 -8.16 10.60 10.55
N GLU A 161 -8.65 11.81 10.79
CA GLU A 161 -7.98 12.82 11.59
C GLU A 161 -8.44 12.76 13.04
N GLY A 162 -7.54 13.06 13.97
CA GLY A 162 -7.86 13.23 15.38
C GLY A 162 -7.81 14.69 15.82
N ALA A 163 -8.76 15.11 16.66
CA ALA A 163 -8.81 16.48 17.21
C ALA A 163 -7.63 16.82 18.15
N SER A 164 -6.91 15.79 18.62
CA SER A 164 -5.67 15.93 19.39
C SER A 164 -4.84 14.66 19.25
N GLU A 165 -3.55 14.70 19.58
CA GLU A 165 -2.70 13.51 19.57
C GLU A 165 -3.25 12.38 20.47
N LYS A 166 -3.84 12.72 21.62
CA LYS A 166 -4.42 11.72 22.54
C LYS A 166 -5.62 11.00 21.90
N ILE A 167 -6.52 11.77 21.28
CA ILE A 167 -7.70 11.25 20.57
C ILE A 167 -7.25 10.38 19.39
N PHE A 168 -6.27 10.86 18.63
CA PHE A 168 -5.68 10.11 17.53
C PHE A 168 -5.08 8.77 17.98
N ARG A 169 -4.24 8.76 19.03
CA ARG A 169 -3.65 7.51 19.55
C ARG A 169 -4.71 6.51 20.01
N ASN A 170 -5.83 6.98 20.55
CA ASN A 170 -6.94 6.12 20.89
C ASN A 170 -7.56 5.43 19.66
N LYS A 171 -7.77 6.14 18.55
CA LYS A 171 -8.24 5.49 17.31
C LYS A 171 -7.21 4.53 16.73
N MET A 172 -5.93 4.88 16.79
CA MET A 172 -4.86 3.96 16.40
C MET A 172 -4.85 2.68 17.25
N GLN A 173 -5.08 2.80 18.57
CA GLN A 173 -5.24 1.66 19.47
C GLN A 173 -6.44 0.79 19.08
N MET A 174 -7.58 1.39 18.69
CA MET A 174 -8.75 0.65 18.21
C MET A 174 -8.43 -0.21 16.98
N PHE A 175 -7.65 0.34 16.04
CA PHE A 175 -7.20 -0.37 14.84
C PHE A 175 -6.26 -1.54 15.16
N ASN A 176 -5.23 -1.29 15.96
CA ASN A 176 -4.23 -2.30 16.33
C ASN A 176 -4.78 -3.28 17.40
N ALA A 177 -4.93 -2.81 18.64
CA ALA A 177 -5.27 -3.65 19.77
C ALA A 177 -6.77 -3.94 19.90
N GLY A 178 -7.63 -3.02 19.43
CA GLY A 178 -9.08 -3.15 19.52
C GLY A 178 -9.69 -4.20 18.58
N GLY A 179 -8.94 -4.65 17.57
CA GLY A 179 -9.35 -5.73 16.66
C GLY A 179 -10.02 -5.27 15.36
N GLU A 180 -10.06 -3.97 15.05
CA GLU A 180 -10.70 -3.47 13.82
C GLU A 180 -10.04 -4.02 12.54
N ILE A 181 -8.70 -4.16 12.52
CA ILE A 181 -8.00 -4.82 11.39
C ILE A 181 -8.41 -6.29 11.26
N LYS A 182 -8.55 -7.01 12.38
CA LYS A 182 -8.96 -8.42 12.38
C LYS A 182 -10.39 -8.56 11.85
N LEU A 183 -11.27 -7.64 12.21
CA LEU A 183 -12.62 -7.54 11.70
C LEU A 183 -12.64 -7.29 10.18
N PHE A 184 -11.83 -6.34 9.67
CA PHE A 184 -11.70 -6.12 8.22
C PHE A 184 -11.20 -7.37 7.48
N ASN A 185 -10.22 -8.07 8.04
CA ASN A 185 -9.73 -9.32 7.46
C ASN A 185 -10.81 -10.41 7.46
N ARG A 186 -11.55 -10.58 8.56
CA ARG A 186 -12.66 -11.53 8.68
C ARG A 186 -13.77 -11.24 7.66
N LEU A 187 -14.06 -9.96 7.43
CA LEU A 187 -15.10 -9.51 6.52
C LEU A 187 -14.63 -9.34 5.08
N GLY A 188 -13.36 -9.65 4.76
CA GLY A 188 -12.89 -9.67 3.37
C GLY A 188 -12.70 -8.29 2.73
N PHE A 189 -12.37 -7.24 3.50
CA PHE A 189 -12.17 -5.88 2.99
C PHE A 189 -10.95 -5.71 2.05
N ASN A 190 -10.14 -6.77 1.85
CA ASN A 190 -8.93 -6.76 1.03
C ASN A 190 -8.05 -5.53 1.30
N GLY A 191 -7.68 -5.35 2.57
CA GLY A 191 -6.84 -4.23 3.00
C GLY A 191 -5.47 -4.24 2.31
N ILE A 192 -5.16 -3.14 1.63
CA ILE A 192 -3.87 -2.93 0.96
C ILE A 192 -2.82 -2.49 1.98
N PHE A 193 -3.16 -1.47 2.78
CA PHE A 193 -2.31 -1.00 3.87
C PHE A 193 -3.14 -0.32 4.97
N TYR A 194 -2.55 -0.26 6.17
CA TYR A 194 -3.00 0.53 7.32
C TYR A 194 -1.77 1.21 7.94
N GLY A 195 -1.83 2.51 8.20
CA GLY A 195 -0.67 3.21 8.75
C GLY A 195 -0.96 4.55 9.41
N GLU A 196 -0.07 4.92 10.32
CA GLU A 196 0.03 6.24 10.95
C GLU A 196 0.78 7.17 9.99
N VAL A 197 0.26 8.38 9.76
CA VAL A 197 0.98 9.40 9.01
C VAL A 197 2.06 9.99 9.90
N LEU A 198 3.32 9.86 9.47
CA LEU A 198 4.48 10.48 10.12
C LEU A 198 4.72 11.90 9.62
N PHE A 199 4.48 12.13 8.32
CA PHE A 199 4.65 13.42 7.66
C PHE A 199 3.51 13.63 6.65
N GLY A 200 2.72 14.70 6.84
CA GLY A 200 1.60 15.06 5.98
C GLY A 200 0.91 16.36 6.44
N ALA A 201 0.04 16.92 5.61
CA ALA A 201 -0.60 18.22 5.87
C ALA A 201 -1.83 18.16 6.80
N LYS A 202 -2.31 16.96 7.13
CA LYS A 202 -3.58 16.71 7.86
C LYS A 202 -3.40 16.02 9.21
N MET A 203 -2.20 16.13 9.78
CA MET A 203 -1.84 15.43 11.01
C MET A 203 -2.51 16.05 12.24
N PRO A 204 -2.77 15.26 13.31
CA PRO A 204 -2.51 13.83 13.42
C PRO A 204 -3.59 13.00 12.73
N ASN A 205 -3.17 12.05 11.90
CA ASN A 205 -4.10 11.19 11.17
C ASN A 205 -3.51 9.81 10.86
N LEU A 206 -4.40 8.85 10.64
CA LEU A 206 -4.08 7.56 10.05
C LEU A 206 -4.67 7.49 8.64
N MET A 207 -4.06 6.68 7.79
CA MET A 207 -4.64 6.33 6.50
C MET A 207 -4.65 4.84 6.29
N TYR A 208 -5.63 4.38 5.55
CA TYR A 208 -5.72 3.01 5.10
C TYR A 208 -6.41 2.92 3.75
N MET A 209 -6.16 1.81 3.05
CA MET A 209 -6.78 1.55 1.75
C MET A 209 -7.34 0.15 1.71
N THR A 210 -8.60 0.03 1.30
CA THR A 210 -9.32 -1.24 1.08
C THR A 210 -9.66 -1.38 -0.39
N SER A 211 -10.02 -2.59 -0.82
CA SER A 211 -10.31 -2.85 -2.23
C SER A 211 -11.47 -3.81 -2.42
N PHE A 212 -12.27 -3.56 -3.45
CA PHE A 212 -13.52 -4.24 -3.72
C PHE A 212 -13.67 -4.55 -5.20
N ALA A 213 -14.46 -5.58 -5.52
CA ALA A 213 -14.68 -5.99 -6.90
C ALA A 213 -15.33 -4.87 -7.74
N ASN A 214 -16.22 -4.09 -7.12
CA ASN A 214 -16.88 -2.92 -7.67
C ASN A 214 -17.57 -2.12 -6.55
N LYS A 215 -18.31 -1.06 -6.91
CA LYS A 215 -19.02 -0.21 -5.95
C LYS A 215 -20.12 -0.96 -5.18
N ALA A 216 -20.87 -1.85 -5.84
CA ALA A 216 -21.95 -2.59 -5.18
C ALA A 216 -21.39 -3.56 -4.13
N ASP A 217 -20.28 -4.23 -4.45
CA ASP A 217 -19.52 -5.07 -3.53
C ASP A 217 -19.02 -4.28 -2.31
N ARG A 218 -18.46 -3.08 -2.55
CA ARG A 218 -18.07 -2.14 -1.48
C ARG A 218 -19.24 -1.80 -0.55
N GLU A 219 -20.40 -1.44 -1.09
CA GLU A 219 -21.58 -1.11 -0.25
C GLU A 219 -22.03 -2.30 0.59
N ALA A 220 -22.00 -3.52 0.03
CA ALA A 220 -22.35 -4.74 0.74
C ALA A 220 -21.39 -5.00 1.93
N HIS A 221 -20.08 -4.82 1.73
CA HIS A 221 -19.07 -4.96 2.78
C HIS A 221 -19.27 -3.96 3.93
N TRP A 222 -19.50 -2.68 3.63
CA TRP A 222 -19.75 -1.68 4.67
C TRP A 222 -21.08 -1.89 5.40
N LYS A 223 -22.12 -2.37 4.70
CA LYS A 223 -23.38 -2.78 5.35
C LYS A 223 -23.16 -3.94 6.31
N ALA A 224 -22.39 -4.96 5.89
CA ALA A 224 -22.04 -6.09 6.75
C ALA A 224 -21.23 -5.64 7.98
N PHE A 225 -20.22 -4.80 7.78
CA PHE A 225 -19.42 -4.22 8.87
C PHE A 225 -20.26 -3.46 9.89
N GLY A 226 -21.14 -2.56 9.45
CA GLY A 226 -22.02 -1.81 10.34
C GLY A 226 -23.02 -2.69 11.11
N ALA A 227 -23.41 -3.83 10.53
CA ALA A 227 -24.32 -4.79 11.16
C ALA A 227 -23.63 -5.75 12.13
N ASP A 228 -22.31 -5.93 12.00
CA ASP A 228 -21.53 -6.95 12.70
C ASP A 228 -21.55 -6.74 14.24
N PRO A 229 -21.86 -7.78 15.04
CA PRO A 229 -21.90 -7.65 16.50
C PRO A 229 -20.57 -7.24 17.13
N GLU A 230 -19.43 -7.66 16.55
CA GLU A 230 -18.10 -7.30 17.04
C GLU A 230 -17.84 -5.81 16.84
N TRP A 231 -18.21 -5.27 15.67
CA TRP A 231 -18.13 -3.83 15.41
C TRP A 231 -19.01 -3.03 16.39
N LYS A 232 -20.29 -3.41 16.51
CA LYS A 232 -21.23 -2.71 17.40
C LYS A 232 -20.73 -2.70 18.84
N ARG A 233 -20.15 -3.81 19.31
CA ARG A 233 -19.53 -3.88 20.63
C ARG A 233 -18.31 -2.95 20.70
N LEU A 234 -17.39 -3.06 19.75
CA LEU A 234 -16.13 -2.31 19.73
C LEU A 234 -16.36 -0.80 19.68
N SER A 235 -17.25 -0.31 18.81
CA SER A 235 -17.55 1.11 18.67
C SER A 235 -18.34 1.69 19.85
N ALA A 236 -19.02 0.86 20.63
CA ALA A 236 -19.76 1.28 21.82
C ALA A 236 -18.89 1.39 23.08
N LEU A 237 -17.70 0.78 23.08
CA LEU A 237 -16.78 0.84 24.21
C LEU A 237 -16.45 2.31 24.57
N PRO A 238 -16.61 2.72 25.84
CA PRO A 238 -16.42 4.12 26.25
C PRO A 238 -15.08 4.70 25.84
N GLU A 239 -14.02 3.90 25.87
CA GLU A 239 -12.67 4.32 25.50
C GLU A 239 -12.53 4.67 24.01
N TYR A 240 -13.37 4.16 23.10
CA TYR A 240 -13.26 4.39 21.65
C TYR A 240 -14.30 5.39 21.11
N GLN A 241 -15.08 6.02 21.98
CA GLN A 241 -16.05 7.03 21.55
C GLN A 241 -15.34 8.33 21.16
N ASN A 242 -15.84 9.00 20.12
CA ASN A 242 -15.38 10.32 19.67
C ASN A 242 -13.88 10.39 19.36
N ASN A 243 -13.31 9.31 18.84
CA ASN A 243 -11.88 9.19 18.57
C ASN A 243 -11.45 9.60 17.15
N VAL A 244 -12.37 10.15 16.36
CA VAL A 244 -12.13 10.70 15.02
C VAL A 244 -12.84 12.05 14.90
N SER A 245 -12.13 13.08 14.41
CA SER A 245 -12.68 14.42 14.22
C SER A 245 -13.12 14.70 12.79
N HIS A 246 -12.42 14.11 11.81
CA HIS A 246 -12.72 14.27 10.40
C HIS A 246 -12.36 13.02 9.62
N ILE A 247 -13.12 12.73 8.57
CA ILE A 247 -12.90 11.59 7.67
C ILE A 247 -12.94 12.07 6.23
N ASP A 248 -11.85 11.85 5.51
CA ASP A 248 -11.85 11.90 4.06
C ASP A 248 -11.93 10.49 3.48
N ILE A 249 -12.77 10.33 2.45
CA ILE A 249 -12.92 9.09 1.68
C ILE A 249 -12.66 9.44 0.22
N THR A 250 -11.71 8.75 -0.41
CA THR A 250 -11.44 8.88 -1.84
C THR A 250 -11.62 7.52 -2.51
N PHE A 251 -12.44 7.49 -3.57
CA PHE A 251 -12.60 6.31 -4.41
C PHE A 251 -11.64 6.38 -5.60
N LEU A 252 -10.91 5.29 -5.78
CA LEU A 252 -9.82 5.18 -6.72
C LEU A 252 -10.00 3.97 -7.62
N GLN A 253 -9.42 4.05 -8.81
CA GLN A 253 -9.34 2.96 -9.78
C GLN A 253 -7.87 2.76 -10.16
N PRO A 254 -7.38 1.52 -10.27
CA PRO A 254 -5.98 1.27 -10.60
C PRO A 254 -5.72 1.58 -12.07
N ALA A 255 -4.57 2.18 -12.36
CA ALA A 255 -4.07 2.26 -13.72
C ALA A 255 -3.75 0.85 -14.24
N ASN A 256 -3.77 0.66 -15.57
CA ASN A 256 -3.49 -0.66 -16.17
C ASN A 256 -2.11 -1.21 -15.77
N TYR A 257 -1.13 -0.31 -15.63
CA TYR A 257 0.25 -0.59 -15.23
C TYR A 257 0.49 -0.56 -13.71
N SER A 258 -0.55 -0.41 -12.88
CA SER A 258 -0.46 -0.59 -11.42
C SER A 258 -0.20 -2.05 -11.07
N ASP A 259 0.71 -2.33 -10.14
CA ASP A 259 0.91 -3.68 -9.61
C ASP A 259 -0.19 -4.09 -8.62
N LEU A 260 -0.89 -3.10 -8.06
CA LEU A 260 -1.99 -3.26 -7.10
C LEU A 260 -3.34 -3.09 -7.77
#